data_AF-A0A1H4EMF0-F1
#
_entry.id   AF-A0A1H4EMF0-F1
#
_cell.length_a   1.000
_cell.length_b   1.000
_cell.length_c   1.000
_cell.angle_alpha   90.00
_cell.angle_beta   90.00
_cell.angle_gamma   90.00
#
_symmetry.space_group_name_H-M   'P 1'
#
loop_
_entity.id
_entity.type
_entity.pdbx_description
1 polymer ?
#
loop_
_entity_poly.entity_id
_entity_poly.type
_entity_poly.pdbx_seq_one_letter_code
_entity_poly.pdbx_strand_id
1 'polypeptide(L)' 'MAREITASEAFATSARLREQIEMLFAHRKRILGLDRLRLRGPNGARDEFHLAAAAQNLRKLARLTVQSMTPSPA' A
#
# COMPACT_ATOMS: atom_id res chain seq x y z
N MET A 1 14.05 22.01 -16.03
CA MET A 1 13.12 20.86 -16.04
C MET A 1 13.05 20.08 -14.72
N ALA A 2 13.97 19.17 -14.36
CA ALA A 2 13.80 18.33 -13.14
C ALA A 2 13.75 19.14 -11.83
N ARG A 3 14.62 20.16 -11.69
CA ARG A 3 14.64 21.07 -10.54
C ARG A 3 13.40 21.98 -10.45
N GLU A 4 12.80 22.32 -11.59
CA GLU A 4 11.57 23.13 -11.64
C GLU A 4 10.36 22.30 -11.18
N ILE A 5 10.28 21.02 -11.56
CA ILE A 5 9.23 20.11 -11.09
C ILE A 5 9.30 19.98 -9.57
N THR A 6 10.49 19.79 -9.00
CA THR A 6 10.66 19.66 -7.54
C THR A 6 10.33 20.93 -6.76
N ALA A 7 10.37 22.10 -7.41
CA ALA A 7 10.01 23.38 -6.80
C ALA A 7 8.50 23.66 -6.82
N SER A 8 7.70 22.82 -7.50
CA SER A 8 6.26 23.02 -7.59
C SER A 8 5.51 22.58 -6.32
N GLU A 9 4.42 23.27 -5.98
CA GLU A 9 3.52 22.87 -4.89
C GLU A 9 2.85 21.50 -5.15
N ALA A 10 2.59 21.19 -6.42
CA ALA A 10 2.07 19.90 -6.84
C ALA A 10 3.05 18.77 -6.49
N PHE A 11 4.35 18.98 -6.73
CA PHE A 11 5.37 18.03 -6.33
C PHE A 11 5.44 17.88 -4.81
N ALA A 12 5.43 18.98 -4.05
CA ALA A 12 5.46 18.95 -2.59
C ALA A 12 4.28 18.15 -2.00
N THR A 13 3.07 18.36 -2.54
CA THR A 13 1.87 17.60 -2.17
C THR A 13 2.02 16.12 -2.52
N SER A 14 2.43 15.81 -3.75
CA SER A 14 2.62 14.42 -4.21
C SER A 14 3.68 13.67 -3.39
N ALA A 15 4.75 14.36 -2.99
CA ALA A 15 5.83 13.78 -2.20
C ALA A 15 5.37 13.39 -0.79
N ARG A 16 4.60 14.26 -0.12
CA ARG A 16 3.98 13.94 1.18
C ARG A 16 3.02 12.75 1.08
N LEU A 17 2.17 12.71 0.05
CA LEU A 17 1.25 11.59 -0.16
C LEU A 17 2.02 10.29 -0.43
N ARG A 18 3.11 10.35 -1.21
CA ARG A 18 3.98 9.20 -1.47
C ARG A 18 4.63 8.68 -0.20
N GLU A 19 5.13 9.57 0.68
CA GLU A 19 5.74 9.17 1.95
C GLU A 19 4.77 8.36 2.84
N GLN A 20 3.51 8.80 2.94
CA GLN A 20 2.48 8.08 3.68
C GLN A 20 2.23 6.68 3.12
N ILE A 21 2.16 6.57 1.79
CA ILE A 21 1.95 5.28 1.11
C ILE A 21 3.19 4.39 1.28
N GLU A 22 4.40 4.91 1.10
CA GLU A 22 5.65 4.17 1.23
C GLU A 22 5.83 3.60 2.64
N MET A 23 5.53 4.39 3.67
CA MET A 23 5.58 3.93 5.06
C MET A 23 4.52 2.86 5.35
N LEU A 24 3.30 3.02 4.85
CA LEU A 24 2.25 2.01 4.98
C LEU A 24 2.67 0.68 4.33
N PHE A 25 3.24 0.75 3.12
CA PHE A 25 3.73 -0.42 2.40
C PHE A 25 4.97 -1.02 3.07
N ALA A 26 5.89 -0.23 3.61
CA ALA A 26 7.05 -0.72 4.35
C ALA A 26 6.61 -1.55 5.57
N HIS A 27 5.69 -1.01 6.37
CA HIS A 27 5.15 -1.72 7.53
C HIS A 27 4.40 -2.99 7.12
N ARG A 28 3.63 -2.94 6.03
CA ARG A 28 2.86 -4.08 5.54
C ARG A 28 3.70 -5.18 4.92
N LYS A 29 4.78 -4.82 4.24
CA LYS A 29 5.76 -5.79 3.75
C LYS A 29 6.32 -6.62 4.91
N ARG A 30 6.68 -5.97 6.01
CA ARG A 30 7.16 -6.65 7.23
C ARG A 30 6.10 -7.57 7.85
N ILE A 31 4.85 -7.13 7.96
CA ILE A 31 3.77 -7.96 8.54
C ILE A 31 3.46 -9.19 7.66
N LEU A 32 3.52 -9.03 6.35
CA LEU A 32 3.17 -10.07 5.39
C LEU A 32 4.39 -10.91 4.94
N GLY A 33 5.59 -10.61 5.44
CA GLY A 33 6.82 -11.30 5.05
C GLY A 33 7.23 -11.05 3.59
N LEU A 34 6.80 -9.94 2.99
CA LEU A 34 7.16 -9.53 1.61
C LEU A 34 8.53 -8.83 1.56
N ASP A 35 9.47 -9.32 2.35
CA ASP A 35 10.82 -8.74 2.49
C ASP A 35 11.72 -9.07 1.29
N ARG A 36 11.33 -10.06 0.49
CA ARG A 36 12.00 -10.43 -0.76
C ARG A 36 10.98 -10.65 -1.85
N LEU A 37 11.16 -9.93 -2.95
CA LEU A 37 10.40 -10.18 -4.16
C LEU A 37 10.77 -11.56 -4.70
N ARG A 38 9.80 -12.47 -4.81
CA ARG A 38 9.97 -13.72 -5.54
C ARG A 38 9.82 -13.39 -7.02
N LEU A 39 10.85 -12.79 -7.59
CA LEU A 39 10.92 -12.41 -9.00
C LEU A 39 10.76 -13.65 -9.89
N ARG A 40 9.51 -14.01 -10.22
CA ARG A 40 9.16 -15.10 -11.14
C ARG A 40 9.35 -14.64 -12.59
N GLY A 41 10.57 -14.24 -12.93
CA GLY A 41 10.92 -13.68 -14.24
C GLY A 41 10.83 -12.14 -14.31
N PRO A 42 11.04 -11.55 -15.49
CA PRO A 42 11.25 -10.10 -15.68
C PRO A 42 10.09 -9.21 -15.23
N ASN A 43 8.87 -9.76 -15.16
CA ASN A 43 7.68 -9.04 -14.70
C ASN A 43 7.32 -9.31 -13.22
N GLY A 44 8.02 -10.24 -12.55
CA GLY A 44 7.59 -10.80 -11.26
C GLY A 44 7.48 -9.78 -10.13
N ALA A 45 8.22 -8.68 -10.19
CA ALA A 45 8.12 -7.61 -9.20
C ALA A 45 6.74 -6.93 -9.21
N ARG A 46 6.21 -6.66 -10.41
CA ARG A 46 4.96 -5.92 -10.59
C ARG A 46 3.76 -6.71 -10.04
N ASP A 47 3.71 -7.99 -10.36
CA ASP A 47 2.61 -8.87 -9.95
C ASP A 47 2.57 -9.04 -8.42
N GLU A 48 3.73 -9.11 -7.78
CA GLU A 48 3.83 -9.26 -6.34
C GLU A 48 3.33 -8.02 -5.57
N PHE A 49 3.61 -6.82 -6.05
CA PHE A 49 3.05 -5.59 -5.47
C PHE A 49 1.52 -5.50 -5.65
N HIS A 50 1.01 -5.85 -6.84
CA HIS A 50 -0.44 -5.83 -7.09
C HIS A 50 -1.16 -6.87 -6.24
N LEU A 51 -0.63 -8.09 -6.13
CA LEU A 51 -1.19 -9.15 -5.28
C LEU A 51 -1.15 -8.78 -3.80
N ALA A 52 -0.04 -8.20 -3.31
CA ALA A 52 0.07 -7.74 -1.93
C ALA A 52 -0.97 -6.65 -1.61
N ALA A 53 -1.12 -5.67 -2.49
CA ALA A 53 -2.12 -4.61 -2.34
C ALA A 53 -3.55 -5.19 -2.36
N ALA A 54 -3.83 -6.13 -3.27
CA ALA A 54 -5.12 -6.80 -3.35
C ALA A 54 -5.45 -7.59 -2.08
N ALA A 55 -4.51 -8.43 -1.60
CA ALA A 55 -4.68 -9.20 -0.36
C ALA A 55 -4.93 -8.27 0.84
N GLN A 56 -4.25 -7.13 0.90
CA GLN A 56 -4.45 -6.15 1.96
C GLN A 56 -5.82 -5.45 1.88
N ASN A 57 -6.26 -5.09 0.68
CA ASN A 57 -7.58 -4.49 0.47
C ASN A 57 -8.68 -5.47 0.87
N LEU A 58 -8.55 -6.75 0.51
CA LEU A 58 -9.47 -7.81 0.92
C LEU A 58 -9.50 -7.97 2.45
N ARG A 59 -8.34 -7.97 3.12
CA ARG A 59 -8.27 -8.02 4.59
C ARG A 59 -8.93 -6.80 5.25
N LYS A 60 -8.84 -5.61 4.64
CA LYS A 60 -9.54 -4.41 5.14
C LYS A 60 -11.05 -4.56 4.99
N LEU A 61 -11.53 -4.99 3.83
CA LEU A 61 -12.96 -5.22 3.57
C LEU A 61 -13.54 -6.25 4.54
N ALA A 62 -12.86 -7.38 4.74
CA ALA A 62 -13.30 -8.41 5.69
C ALA A 62 -13.44 -7.89 7.13
N ARG A 63 -12.59 -6.96 7.57
CA ARG A 63 -12.73 -6.33 8.91
C ARG A 63 -13.93 -5.41 8.99
N LEU A 64 -14.21 -4.66 7.93
CA LEU A 64 -15.36 -3.76 7.86
C LEU A 64 -16.68 -4.55 7.84
N THR A 65 -16.75 -5.66 7.10
CA THR A 65 -17.93 -6.52 7.08
C THR A 65 -18.19 -7.16 8.45
N VAL A 66 -17.14 -7.66 9.12
CA VAL A 66 -17.27 -8.22 10.47
C VAL A 66 -17.73 -7.16 11.49
N GLN A 67 -17.20 -5.94 11.43
CA GLN A 67 -17.65 -4.82 12.29
C GLN A 67 -19.10 -4.41 12.03
N SER A 68 -19.57 -4.48 10.78
CA SER A 68 -20.98 -4.22 10.47
C SER A 68 -21.93 -5.33 10.95
N MET A 69 -21.41 -6.53 11.23
CA MET A 69 -22.19 -7.68 11.69
C MET A 69 -22.19 -7.86 13.22
N THR A 70 -21.32 -7.16 13.97
CA THR A 70 -21.38 -7.16 15.43
C THR A 70 -22.52 -6.25 15.89
N PRO A 71 -23.59 -6.80 16.52
CA PRO A 71 -24.66 -5.97 17.06
C PRO A 71 -24.11 -5.06 18.16
N SER A 72 -24.62 -3.83 18.22
CA SER A 72 -24.30 -2.88 19.29
C SER A 72 -24.56 -3.55 20.65
N PRO A 73 -23.66 -3.43 21.63
CA PRO A 73 -23.96 -3.91 22.97
C PRO A 73 -25.20 -3.17 23.49
N ALA A 74 -26.11 -3.94 24.09
CA ALA A 74 -27.35 -3.46 24.70
C ALA A 74 -27.07 -2.60 25.93
#